data_AF-A0A7D5RZQ8-F1
#
_entry.id   AF-A0A7D5RZQ8-F1
#
_cell.length_a   1.000
_cell.length_b   1.000
_cell.length_c   1.000
_cell.angle_alpha   90.00
_cell.angle_beta   90.00
_cell.angle_gamma   90.00
#
_symmetry.space_group_name_H-M   'P 1'
#
loop_
_entity.id
_entity.type
_entity.pdbx_description
1 polymer ?
#
loop_
_entity_poly.entity_id
_entity_poly.type
_entity_poly.pdbx_seq_one_letter_code
_entity_poly.pdbx_strand_id
1 'polypeptide(L)' 'MFTSGSTGRPKGVVHSQTSLLAMMDNMADCVDLSPDDRFLVSEPMSNASGCVHAL' A
#
# COMPACT_ATOMS: atom_id res chain seq x y z
N MET A 1 7.89 2.20 5.18
CA MET A 1 7.00 3.36 5.50
C MET A 1 7.02 3.62 6.99
N PHE A 2 6.49 4.76 7.45
CA PHE A 2 6.30 5.04 8.88
C PHE A 2 4.81 5.05 9.22
N THR A 3 4.48 4.58 10.43
CA THR A 3 3.15 4.70 11.02
C THR A 3 3.17 5.74 12.12
N SER A 4 2.04 6.40 12.40
CA SER A 4 1.92 7.40 13.47
C SER A 4 2.35 6.85 14.84
N GLY A 5 2.03 5.58 15.10
CA GLY A 5 2.33 4.89 16.35
C GLY A 5 1.40 5.37 17.48
N SER A 6 0.67 4.45 18.10
CA SER A 6 -0.26 4.78 19.20
C SER A 6 0.42 5.38 20.44
N THR A 7 1.75 5.23 20.57
CA THR A 7 2.55 5.75 21.67
C THR A 7 3.26 7.08 21.34
N GLY A 8 2.83 7.77 20.28
CA GLY A 8 3.31 9.10 19.89
C GLY A 8 4.69 9.17 19.23
N ARG A 9 5.36 8.02 19.06
CA ARG A 9 6.62 7.90 18.32
C ARG A 9 6.39 7.11 17.04
N PRO A 10 6.70 7.69 15.86
CA PRO A 10 6.56 6.96 14.61
C PRO A 10 7.40 5.69 14.58
N LYS A 11 6.82 4.62 14.05
CA LYS A 11 7.49 3.32 13.89
C LYS A 11 7.71 3.03 12.41
N GLY A 12 8.95 2.70 12.06
CA GLY A 12 9.30 2.24 10.72
C GLY A 12 8.81 0.81 10.51
N VAL A 13 8.02 0.61 9.45
CA VAL A 13 7.63 -0.72 8.96
C VAL A 13 8.52 -1.05 7.78
N VAL A 14 9.25 -2.16 7.90
CA VAL A 14 10.16 -2.68 6.87
C VAL A 14 9.38 -3.64 5.99
N HIS A 15 9.44 -3.40 4.68
CA HIS A 15 8.85 -4.26 3.65
C HIS A 15 9.96 -4.82 2.75
N SER A 16 9.84 -6.09 2.38
CA SER A 16 10.57 -6.65 1.24
C SER A 16 9.76 -6.42 -0.05
N GLN A 17 10.41 -6.52 -1.21
CA GLN A 17 9.70 -6.50 -2.50
C GLN A 17 8.60 -7.55 -2.55
N THR A 18 8.87 -8.77 -2.07
CA THR A 18 7.89 -9.86 -1.99
C THR A 18 6.67 -9.48 -1.14
N SER A 19 6.88 -8.80 -0.01
CA SER A 19 5.75 -8.37 0.84
C SER A 19 4.90 -7.27 0.20
N LEU A 20 5.49 -6.44 -0.66
CA LEU A 20 4.75 -5.42 -1.41
C LEU A 20 3.94 -6.05 -2.55
N LEU A 21 4.54 -6.96 -3.31
CA LEU A 21 3.85 -7.72 -4.35
C LEU A 21 2.68 -8.52 -3.78
N ALA A 22 2.88 -9.22 -2.66
CA ALA A 22 1.80 -9.92 -1.99
C ALA A 22 0.67 -8.98 -1.56
N MET A 23 0.97 -7.75 -1.13
CA MET A 23 -0.06 -6.76 -0.79
C MET A 23 -0.82 -6.27 -2.03
N MET A 24 -0.12 -6.09 -3.16
CA MET A 24 -0.74 -5.75 -4.45
C MET A 24 -1.69 -6.86 -4.92
N ASP A 25 -1.23 -8.10 -4.90
CA ASP A 25 -2.02 -9.28 -5.30
C ASP A 25 -3.28 -9.40 -4.41
N ASN A 26 -3.12 -9.31 -3.09
CA ASN A 26 -4.26 -9.35 -2.16
C ASN A 26 -5.26 -8.23 -2.41
N MET A 27 -4.79 -7.02 -2.71
CA MET A 27 -5.68 -5.89 -3.03
C MET A 27 -6.44 -6.16 -4.33
N ALA A 28 -5.74 -6.58 -5.38
CA ALA A 28 -6.33 -6.91 -6.67
C ALA A 28 -7.42 -7.99 -6.53
N ASP A 29 -7.14 -9.05 -5.78
CA ASP A 29 -8.10 -10.13 -5.50
C ASP A 29 -9.32 -9.64 -4.71
N CYS A 30 -9.11 -8.79 -3.70
CA CYS A 30 -10.20 -8.29 -2.85
C CYS A 30 -11.21 -7.40 -3.59
N VAL A 31 -10.77 -6.71 -4.65
CA VAL A 31 -11.61 -5.79 -5.43
C VAL A 31 -11.97 -6.34 -6.81
N ASP A 32 -11.64 -7.61 -7.09
CA ASP A 32 -11.82 -8.26 -8.39
C ASP A 32 -11.26 -7.42 -9.56
N LEU A 33 -10.01 -7.00 -9.39
CA LEU A 33 -9.37 -6.06 -10.29
C LEU A 33 -9.12 -6.66 -11.67
N SER A 34 -9.50 -5.91 -12.71
CA SER A 34 -9.25 -6.23 -14.10
C SER A 34 -8.29 -5.23 -14.77
N PRO A 35 -7.69 -5.59 -15.93
CA PRO A 35 -6.85 -4.66 -16.69
C PRO A 35 -7.57 -3.40 -17.23
N ASP A 36 -8.90 -3.43 -17.30
CA ASP A 36 -9.71 -2.31 -17.79
C ASP A 36 -10.01 -1.27 -16.69
N ASP A 37 -9.79 -1.64 -15.43
CA ASP A 37 -10.02 -0.75 -14.30
C ASP A 37 -8.96 0.36 -14.20
N ARG A 38 -9.35 1.46 -13.55
CA ARG A 38 -8.49 2.62 -13.33
C ARG A 38 -8.60 3.05 -11.87
N PHE A 39 -7.44 3.29 -11.24
CA PHE A 39 -7.38 3.78 -9.87
C PHE A 39 -7.10 5.28 -9.82
N LEU A 40 -7.72 5.92 -8.83
CA LEU A 40 -7.30 7.24 -8.36
C LEU A 40 -6.47 7.06 -7.10
N VAL A 41 -5.22 7.54 -7.12
CA VAL A 41 -4.38 7.60 -5.93
C VAL A 41 -4.47 8.99 -5.31
N SER A 42 -5.32 9.13 -4.28
CA SER A 42 -5.47 10.39 -3.54
C SER A 42 -4.51 10.50 -2.35
N GLU A 43 -3.83 9.41 -1.98
CA GLU A 43 -2.93 9.37 -0.84
C GLU A 43 -1.48 9.65 -1.23
N PRO A 44 -0.67 10.26 -0.35
CA PRO A 44 0.76 10.41 -0.58
C PRO A 44 1.48 9.05 -0.69
N MET A 45 2.52 8.97 -1.51
CA MET A 45 3.35 7.75 -1.64
C MET A 45 4.06 7.32 -0.35
N SER A 46 4.13 8.18 0.67
CA SER A 46 4.66 7.83 1.98
C SER A 46 3.70 6.97 2.82
N ASN A 47 2.42 6.89 2.44
CA ASN A 47 1.43 5.96 2.98
C ASN A 47 1.59 4.58 2.30
N ALA A 48 1.31 3.50 3.03
CA ALA A 48 1.33 2.14 2.49
C ALA A 48 0.36 1.94 1.32
N SER A 49 -0.90 2.39 1.44
CA SER A 49 -1.89 2.27 0.37
C SER A 49 -1.53 3.18 -0.81
N GLY A 50 -1.14 4.43 -0.55
CA GLY A 50 -0.62 5.34 -1.58
C GLY A 50 0.60 4.79 -2.35
N CYS A 51 1.49 4.05 -1.70
CA CYS A 51 2.62 3.39 -2.37
C CYS A 51 2.20 2.17 -3.18
N VAL A 52 1.29 1.35 -2.67
CA VAL A 52 0.85 0.11 -3.33
C VAL A 52 -0.02 0.40 -4.56
N HIS A 53 -0.89 1.41 -4.50
CA HIS A 53 -1.77 1.76 -5.63
C HIS A 53 -1.06 2.57 -6.74
N ALA A 54 0.11 3.15 -6.46
CA ALA A 54 0.85 3.99 -7.40
C ALA A 54 1.92 3.23 -8.22
N LEU A 55 2.17 1.96 -7.87
CA LEU A 55 3.17 1.09 -8.50
C LEU A 55 2.47 0.01 -9.33
#